data_AF-A0A2P2MPC2-F1
#
_entry.id   AF-A0A2P2MPC2-F1
#
_cell.length_a   1.000
_cell.length_b   1.000
_cell.length_c   1.000
_cell.angle_alpha   90.00
_cell.angle_beta   90.00
_cell.angle_gamma   90.00
#
_symmetry.space_group_name_H-M   'P 1'
#
loop_
_entity.id
_entity.type
_entity.pdbx_description
1 polymer ?
#
loop_
_entity_poly.entity_id
_entity_poly.type
_entity_poly.pdbx_seq_one_letter_code
_entity_poly.pdbx_strand_id
1 'polypeptide(L)'
;MHEIVLQVCLRRMHQLSMPGSEIPNWFSQEITFSEHRNHQIRAVIIAVVVSIDHQEPVDLRVRLPAVPDVQARILKFTERIFSTALYLSGILRSCGDQMHMRWYSHRHPLVSQLKDGYKIEVGKRDPPVVEGIDLKKHGIYLVYENDDDYGGSEETLDESQQSVSQRLAKFFNSIQEDGHVS
;
A
#
# COMPACT_ATOMS: atom_id res chain seq x y z
N MET A 1 19.13 15.03 -7.53
CA MET A 1 18.50 14.82 -8.87
C MET A 1 17.69 13.53 -8.95
N HIS A 2 18.18 12.39 -8.45
CA HIS A 2 17.44 11.12 -8.44
C HIS A 2 16.18 11.12 -7.55
N GLU A 3 16.27 11.73 -6.36
CA GLU A 3 15.17 11.77 -5.39
C GLU A 3 13.96 12.59 -5.85
N ILE A 4 14.20 13.78 -6.42
CA ILE A 4 13.14 14.65 -6.97
C ILE A 4 12.38 13.93 -8.09
N VAL A 5 13.06 13.17 -8.94
CA VAL A 5 12.42 12.39 -10.01
C VAL A 5 11.53 11.29 -9.41
N LEU A 6 12.03 10.57 -8.40
CA LEU A 6 11.27 9.53 -7.71
C LEU A 6 10.03 10.10 -7.01
N GLN A 7 10.17 11.24 -6.32
CA GLN A 7 9.07 11.95 -5.67
C GLN A 7 7.97 12.34 -6.69
N VAL A 8 8.35 12.91 -7.83
CA VAL A 8 7.39 13.27 -8.90
C VAL A 8 6.70 12.03 -9.49
N CYS A 9 7.44 10.93 -9.66
CA CYS A 9 6.87 9.66 -10.09
C CYS A 9 5.84 9.13 -9.09
N LEU A 10 6.17 9.13 -7.79
CA LEU A 10 5.32 8.64 -6.71
C LEU A 10 3.97 9.36 -6.64
N ARG A 11 3.94 10.68 -6.87
CA ARG A 11 2.68 11.46 -6.94
C ARG A 11 1.70 10.97 -8.01
N ARG A 12 2.20 10.30 -9.06
CA ARG A 12 1.39 9.78 -10.18
C ARG A 12 1.28 8.25 -10.18
N MET A 13 1.88 7.57 -9.21
CA MET A 13 1.80 6.12 -9.14
C MET A 13 0.45 5.69 -8.58
N HIS A 14 -0.10 4.65 -9.22
CA HIS A 14 -1.30 3.96 -8.73
C HIS A 14 -0.96 2.61 -8.13
N GLN A 15 0.22 2.08 -8.43
CA GLN A 15 0.70 0.81 -7.94
C GLN A 15 2.23 0.72 -8.06
N LEU A 16 2.85 0.06 -7.11
CA LEU A 16 4.28 -0.28 -7.08
C LEU A 16 4.42 -1.73 -6.60
N SER A 17 5.36 -2.46 -7.19
CA SER A 17 5.68 -3.84 -6.83
C SER A 17 7.20 -4.02 -6.89
N MET A 18 7.82 -4.52 -5.83
CA MET A 18 9.26 -4.79 -5.79
C MET A 18 9.61 -5.94 -4.83
N PRO A 19 10.75 -6.61 -5.03
CA PRO A 19 11.28 -7.54 -4.03
C PRO A 19 11.56 -6.81 -2.71
N GLY A 20 11.22 -7.47 -1.61
CA GLY A 20 11.46 -6.93 -0.27
C GLY A 20 10.39 -7.34 0.73
N SER A 21 10.77 -7.26 2.01
CA SER A 21 9.93 -7.59 3.16
C SER A 21 9.50 -6.38 3.97
N GLU A 22 9.86 -5.17 3.52
CA GLU A 22 9.69 -3.95 4.32
C GLU A 22 8.51 -3.10 3.86
N ILE A 23 7.87 -2.45 4.83
CA ILE A 23 6.83 -1.44 4.65
C ILE A 23 7.26 -0.24 5.50
N PRO A 24 7.01 1.01 5.09
CA PRO A 24 7.38 2.14 5.92
C PRO A 24 6.72 2.06 7.31
N ASN A 25 7.50 2.29 8.36
CA ASN A 25 7.07 2.13 9.76
C ASN A 25 5.91 3.05 10.17
N TRP A 26 5.66 4.11 9.40
CA TRP A 26 4.59 5.07 9.61
C TRP A 26 3.26 4.65 8.97
N PHE A 27 3.21 3.51 8.28
CA PHE A 27 1.95 2.87 7.93
C PHE A 27 1.36 2.15 9.13
N SER A 28 0.05 2.23 9.30
CA SER A 28 -0.66 1.56 10.39
C SER A 28 -1.23 0.21 9.92
N GLN A 29 -1.23 -0.81 10.78
CA GLN A 29 -1.84 -2.11 10.43
C GLN A 29 -3.36 -2.01 10.27
N GLU A 30 -4.01 -1.24 11.13
CA GLU A 30 -5.44 -0.95 11.11
C GLU A 30 -5.63 0.55 11.34
N ILE A 31 -6.64 1.16 10.70
CA ILE A 31 -6.98 2.57 10.91
C ILE A 31 -8.48 2.70 11.15
N THR A 32 -8.85 3.48 12.16
CA THR A 32 -10.22 4.03 12.28
C THR A 32 -10.23 5.40 11.61
N PHE A 33 -11.01 5.53 10.55
CA PHE A 33 -11.17 6.78 9.82
C PHE A 33 -11.87 7.82 10.68
N SER A 34 -11.30 9.02 10.74
CA SER A 34 -11.89 10.19 11.39
C SER A 34 -12.10 11.27 10.34
N GLU A 35 -13.32 11.75 10.19
CA GLU A 35 -13.62 12.76 9.19
C GLU A 35 -13.18 14.15 9.69
N HIS A 36 -12.32 14.82 8.91
CA HIS A 36 -11.87 16.16 9.22
C HIS A 36 -12.62 17.20 8.37
N ARG A 37 -13.28 18.17 9.02
CA ARG A 37 -14.05 19.22 8.32
C ARG A 37 -13.24 20.03 7.31
N ASN A 38 -11.93 20.16 7.53
CA ASN A 38 -11.06 21.02 6.74
C ASN A 38 -10.10 20.26 5.82
N HIS A 39 -9.96 18.94 5.99
CA HIS A 39 -8.99 18.13 5.22
C HIS A 39 -9.71 16.92 4.63
N GLN A 40 -10.04 16.99 3.35
CA GLN A 40 -10.69 15.87 2.67
C GLN A 40 -9.68 14.75 2.40
N ILE A 41 -10.11 13.50 2.57
CA ILE A 41 -9.32 12.35 2.14
C ILE A 41 -9.24 12.31 0.61
N ARG A 42 -8.02 12.22 0.09
CA ARG A 42 -7.72 12.18 -1.35
C ARG A 42 -7.41 10.77 -1.83
N ALA A 43 -6.78 9.96 -0.98
CA ALA A 43 -6.47 8.58 -1.28
C ALA A 43 -6.27 7.73 -0.02
N VAL A 44 -6.30 6.41 -0.21
CA VAL A 44 -5.80 5.43 0.75
C VAL A 44 -4.67 4.66 0.07
N ILE A 45 -3.51 4.61 0.71
CA ILE A 45 -2.38 3.78 0.28
C ILE A 45 -2.42 2.50 1.09
N ILE A 46 -2.39 1.36 0.41
CA ILE A 46 -2.23 0.06 1.04
C ILE A 46 -0.92 -0.54 0.58
N ALA A 47 -0.08 -0.92 1.54
CA ALA A 47 1.12 -1.69 1.32
C ALA A 47 0.94 -3.10 1.91
N VAL A 48 1.40 -4.12 1.20
CA VAL A 48 1.38 -5.51 1.65
C VAL A 48 2.69 -6.19 1.28
N VAL A 49 3.13 -7.10 2.14
CA VAL A 49 4.21 -8.04 1.85
C VAL A 49 3.61 -9.41 1.75
N VAL A 50 3.80 -10.04 0.59
CA VAL A 50 3.29 -11.38 0.32
C VAL A 50 4.42 -12.32 -0.10
N SER A 51 4.25 -13.60 0.18
CA SER A 51 5.06 -14.66 -0.40
C SER A 51 4.16 -15.75 -0.96
N ILE A 52 4.67 -16.49 -1.95
CA ILE A 52 3.97 -17.61 -2.56
C ILE A 52 4.71 -18.89 -2.22
N ASP A 53 4.00 -19.85 -1.62
CA ASP A 53 4.48 -21.20 -1.38
C ASP A 53 4.60 -21.98 -2.71
N HIS A 54 5.69 -22.71 -2.87
CA HIS A 54 6.05 -23.44 -4.08
C HIS A 54 5.41 -24.82 -4.21
N GLN A 55 4.70 -25.29 -3.18
CA GLN A 55 4.04 -26.60 -3.26
C GLN A 55 2.83 -26.61 -4.21
N GLU A 56 2.28 -25.44 -4.58
CA GLU A 56 1.17 -25.32 -5.53
C GLU A 56 1.65 -25.15 -6.99
N PRO A 57 0.93 -25.74 -7.97
CA PRO A 57 1.44 -25.92 -9.32
C PRO A 57 1.71 -24.62 -10.07
N VAL A 58 2.61 -24.70 -11.05
CA VAL A 58 3.10 -23.65 -11.97
C VAL A 58 1.97 -22.78 -12.60
N ASP A 59 0.73 -23.27 -12.63
CA ASP A 59 -0.42 -22.65 -13.29
C ASP A 59 -0.90 -21.33 -12.65
N LEU A 60 -0.74 -21.17 -11.32
CA LEU A 60 -1.07 -19.92 -10.62
C LEU A 60 -0.11 -18.77 -11.00
N ARG A 61 1.16 -19.10 -11.25
CA ARG A 61 2.22 -18.15 -11.63
C ARG A 61 1.98 -17.48 -12.99
N VAL A 62 1.11 -18.06 -13.81
CA VAL A 62 0.83 -17.63 -15.19
C VAL A 62 -0.49 -16.86 -15.31
N ARG A 63 -1.42 -16.97 -14.34
CA ARG A 63 -2.84 -16.62 -14.56
C ARG A 63 -3.45 -15.50 -13.74
N LEU A 64 -2.80 -14.99 -12.70
CA LEU A 64 -3.46 -14.03 -11.80
C LEU A 64 -2.83 -12.63 -11.83
N PRO A 65 -3.45 -11.65 -12.53
CA PRO A 65 -3.04 -10.24 -12.47
C PRO A 65 -3.42 -9.57 -11.13
N ALA A 66 -4.17 -10.28 -10.29
CA ALA A 66 -4.64 -9.86 -8.98
C ALA A 66 -4.55 -11.05 -8.03
N VAL A 67 -4.12 -10.83 -6.79
CA VAL A 67 -4.17 -11.86 -5.75
C VAL A 67 -5.53 -11.72 -5.05
N PRO A 68 -6.53 -12.57 -5.40
CA PRO A 68 -7.90 -12.40 -4.89
C PRO A 68 -8.01 -12.57 -3.37
N ASP A 69 -6.97 -13.16 -2.76
CA ASP A 69 -6.95 -13.59 -1.37
C ASP A 69 -6.36 -12.58 -0.41
N VAL A 70 -5.79 -11.48 -0.90
CA VAL A 70 -5.44 -10.35 -0.04
C VAL A 70 -6.48 -9.26 -0.27
N GLN A 71 -7.20 -8.88 0.80
CA GLN A 71 -8.34 -7.98 0.70
C GLN A 71 -8.19 -6.77 1.59
N ALA A 72 -8.63 -5.62 1.08
CA ALA A 72 -8.91 -4.43 1.87
C ALA A 72 -10.41 -4.36 2.17
N ARG A 73 -10.77 -4.00 3.40
CA ARG A 73 -12.16 -4.01 3.89
C ARG A 73 -12.48 -2.71 4.61
N ILE A 74 -13.73 -2.28 4.48
CA ILE A 74 -14.30 -1.23 5.32
C ILE A 74 -15.26 -1.89 6.29
N LEU A 75 -15.05 -1.66 7.58
CA LEU A 75 -15.94 -2.14 8.64
C LEU A 75 -16.64 -0.98 9.34
N LYS A 76 -17.92 -1.18 9.64
CA LYS A 76 -18.69 -0.39 10.60
C LYS A 76 -18.88 -1.25 11.84
N PHE A 77 -18.21 -0.91 12.94
CA PHE A 77 -18.05 -1.82 14.08
C PHE A 77 -17.43 -3.15 13.62
N THR A 78 -18.21 -4.23 13.58
CA THR A 78 -17.79 -5.55 13.09
C THR A 78 -18.47 -5.92 11.76
N GLU A 79 -19.37 -5.08 11.24
CA GLU A 79 -20.09 -5.33 10.01
C GLU A 79 -19.25 -4.89 8.80
N ARG A 80 -19.07 -5.80 7.84
CA ARG A 80 -18.36 -5.51 6.60
C ARG A 80 -19.25 -4.73 5.63
N ILE A 81 -18.90 -3.47 5.39
CA ILE A 81 -19.62 -2.59 4.45
C ILE A 81 -19.10 -2.76 3.03
N PHE A 82 -17.78 -2.91 2.89
CA PHE A 82 -17.14 -3.03 1.58
C PHE A 82 -15.92 -3.95 1.67
N SER A 83 -15.59 -4.61 0.57
CA SER A 83 -14.32 -5.31 0.40
C SER A 83 -13.87 -5.27 -1.05
N THR A 84 -12.57 -5.15 -1.26
CA THR A 84 -11.93 -5.31 -2.57
C THR A 84 -10.73 -6.24 -2.44
N ALA A 85 -10.50 -7.07 -3.44
CA ALA A 85 -9.21 -7.72 -3.60
C ALA A 85 -8.13 -6.69 -3.98
N LEU A 86 -6.90 -6.92 -3.52
CA LEU A 86 -5.75 -6.15 -3.92
C LEU A 86 -5.22 -6.71 -5.24
N TYR A 87 -5.24 -5.86 -6.26
CA TYR A 87 -4.63 -6.15 -7.55
C TYR A 87 -3.11 -6.00 -7.41
N LEU A 88 -2.45 -7.10 -7.06
CA LEU A 88 -1.00 -7.23 -6.94
C LEU A 88 -0.40 -7.58 -8.31
N SER A 89 -0.49 -6.66 -9.28
CA SER A 89 0.16 -6.88 -10.58
C SER A 89 1.68 -6.66 -10.47
N GLY A 90 2.46 -7.54 -11.07
CA GLY A 90 3.89 -7.57 -10.85
C GLY A 90 4.40 -8.99 -10.95
N ILE A 91 5.70 -9.12 -11.19
CA ILE A 91 6.34 -10.41 -11.39
C ILE A 91 6.46 -11.10 -10.02
N LEU A 92 5.39 -11.77 -9.58
CA LEU A 92 5.41 -12.76 -8.49
C LEU A 92 6.14 -14.05 -8.95
N ARG A 93 7.34 -13.91 -9.54
CA ARG A 93 8.15 -15.05 -10.04
C ARG A 93 9.20 -15.52 -9.04
N SER A 94 9.51 -14.73 -8.01
CA SER A 94 10.53 -15.06 -7.02
C SER A 94 9.94 -15.75 -5.79
N CYS A 95 10.70 -16.69 -5.24
CA CYS A 95 10.46 -17.42 -4.01
C CYS A 95 10.54 -16.58 -2.73
N GLY A 96 10.80 -15.28 -2.87
CA GLY A 96 11.05 -14.36 -1.76
C GLY A 96 9.92 -13.36 -1.59
N ASP A 97 9.94 -12.69 -0.45
CA ASP A 97 8.97 -11.67 -0.09
C ASP A 97 8.89 -10.58 -1.16
N GLN A 98 7.66 -10.21 -1.52
CA GLN A 98 7.37 -9.13 -2.45
C GLN A 98 6.53 -8.08 -1.74
N MET A 99 7.03 -6.83 -1.75
CA MET A 99 6.27 -5.68 -1.31
C MET A 99 5.45 -5.15 -2.49
N HIS A 100 4.15 -5.00 -2.28
CA HIS A 100 3.24 -4.33 -3.18
C HIS A 100 2.58 -3.14 -2.49
N MET A 101 2.48 -2.03 -3.20
CA MET A 101 1.82 -0.82 -2.73
C MET A 101 0.81 -0.36 -3.77
N ARG A 102 -0.37 0.06 -3.33
CA ARG A 102 -1.46 0.52 -4.22
C ARG A 102 -2.13 1.76 -3.65
N TRP A 103 -2.35 2.74 -4.53
CA TRP A 103 -3.06 3.97 -4.22
C TRP A 103 -4.50 3.86 -4.71
N TYR A 104 -5.44 3.97 -3.78
CA TYR A 104 -6.85 4.05 -4.07
C TYR A 104 -7.28 5.51 -3.99
N SER A 105 -7.71 6.10 -5.10
CA SER A 105 -8.14 7.50 -5.12
C SER A 105 -9.49 7.69 -4.44
N HIS A 106 -9.84 8.95 -4.13
CA HIS A 106 -11.15 9.36 -3.59
C HIS A 106 -12.37 8.84 -4.36
N ARG A 107 -12.21 8.45 -5.63
CA ARG A 107 -13.30 7.88 -6.45
C ARG A 107 -13.50 6.39 -6.23
N HIS A 108 -12.49 5.70 -5.72
CA HIS A 108 -12.56 4.27 -5.48
C HIS A 108 -13.47 3.98 -4.26
N PRO A 109 -14.32 2.94 -4.29
CA PRO A 109 -15.22 2.62 -3.18
C PRO A 109 -14.55 2.41 -1.82
N LEU A 110 -13.29 1.97 -1.81
CA LEU A 110 -12.47 1.88 -0.59
C LEU A 110 -12.27 3.23 0.12
N VAL A 111 -12.41 4.34 -0.61
CA VAL A 111 -12.28 5.70 -0.09
C VAL A 111 -13.63 6.40 -0.05
N SER A 112 -14.41 6.35 -1.14
CA SER A 112 -15.68 7.08 -1.24
C SER A 112 -16.79 6.54 -0.32
N GLN A 113 -16.64 5.34 0.25
CA GLN A 113 -17.57 4.79 1.24
C GLN A 113 -17.11 4.97 2.69
N LEU A 114 -15.92 5.54 2.93
CA LEU A 114 -15.47 5.81 4.29
C LEU A 114 -16.35 6.86 4.95
N LYS A 115 -16.66 6.62 6.22
CA LYS A 115 -17.41 7.52 7.09
C LYS A 115 -16.75 7.56 8.44
N ASP A 116 -16.96 8.65 9.17
CA ASP A 116 -16.43 8.81 10.52
C ASP A 116 -16.67 7.56 11.39
N GLY A 117 -15.62 7.09 12.05
CA GLY A 117 -15.62 5.88 12.88
C GLY A 117 -15.54 4.55 12.13
N TYR A 118 -15.50 4.54 10.80
CA TYR A 118 -15.33 3.29 10.03
C TYR A 118 -13.88 2.84 10.06
N LYS A 119 -13.66 1.52 10.13
CA LYS A 119 -12.32 0.93 10.11
C LYS A 119 -11.93 0.49 8.72
N ILE A 120 -10.65 0.64 8.41
CA ILE A 120 -10.00 0.01 7.27
C ILE A 120 -9.11 -1.10 7.78
N GLU A 121 -9.31 -2.30 7.22
CA GLU A 121 -8.51 -3.47 7.54
C GLU A 121 -7.98 -4.11 6.27
N VAL A 122 -6.80 -4.71 6.37
CA VAL A 122 -6.23 -5.56 5.33
C VAL A 122 -6.04 -6.95 5.92
N GLY A 123 -6.41 -7.97 5.16
CA GLY A 123 -6.22 -9.34 5.62
C GLY A 123 -6.43 -10.37 4.53
N LYS A 124 -6.11 -11.61 4.87
CA LYS A 124 -6.36 -12.75 3.99
C LYS A 124 -7.86 -13.01 3.86
N ARG A 125 -8.29 -13.47 2.70
CA ARG A 125 -9.63 -14.00 2.48
C ARG A 125 -9.75 -15.35 3.17
N ASP A 126 -10.88 -15.58 3.81
CA ASP A 126 -11.23 -16.86 4.40
C ASP A 126 -12.65 -17.26 3.94
N PRO A 127 -12.81 -18.41 3.24
CA PRO A 127 -11.75 -19.29 2.72
C PRO A 127 -10.99 -18.67 1.54
N PRO A 128 -9.73 -19.06 1.29
CA PRO A 128 -8.98 -18.61 0.12
C PRO A 128 -9.59 -19.15 -1.19
N VAL A 129 -9.46 -18.37 -2.26
CA VAL A 129 -9.72 -18.78 -3.66
C VAL A 129 -8.52 -19.54 -4.21
N VAL A 130 -7.32 -19.11 -3.83
CA VAL A 130 -6.04 -19.64 -4.26
C VAL A 130 -5.20 -19.99 -3.03
N GLU A 131 -4.80 -21.25 -2.95
CA GLU A 131 -3.89 -21.71 -1.91
C GLU A 131 -2.45 -21.26 -2.14
N GLY A 132 -1.64 -21.28 -1.09
CA GLY A 132 -0.21 -20.97 -1.17
C GLY A 132 0.15 -19.48 -1.13
N ILE A 133 -0.80 -18.57 -0.98
CA ILE A 133 -0.52 -17.14 -0.79
C ILE A 133 -0.46 -16.83 0.70
N ASP A 134 0.67 -16.28 1.15
CA ASP A 134 0.87 -15.84 2.53
C ASP A 134 0.96 -14.30 2.60
N LEU A 135 0.23 -13.70 3.54
CA LEU A 135 0.25 -12.27 3.81
C LEU A 135 1.08 -12.04 5.07
N LYS A 136 2.34 -11.62 4.89
CA LYS A 136 3.32 -11.50 5.97
C LYS A 136 3.22 -10.19 6.73
N LYS A 137 3.06 -9.09 6.00
CA LYS A 137 2.91 -7.74 6.57
C LYS A 137 1.88 -6.96 5.77
N HIS A 138 1.24 -5.99 6.40
CA HIS A 138 0.45 -4.98 5.73
C HIS A 138 0.53 -3.64 6.45
N GLY A 139 0.21 -2.59 5.72
CA GLY A 139 0.15 -1.24 6.22
C GLY A 139 -0.88 -0.43 5.42
N ILE A 140 -1.50 0.52 6.10
CA ILE A 140 -2.48 1.45 5.57
C ILE A 140 -2.00 2.86 5.89
N TYR A 141 -2.13 3.75 4.91
CA TYR A 141 -1.93 5.18 5.10
C TYR A 141 -3.06 5.97 4.44
N LEU A 142 -3.57 7.00 5.14
CA LEU A 142 -4.58 7.90 4.62
C LEU A 142 -3.90 9.15 4.07
N VAL A 143 -4.17 9.49 2.82
CA VAL A 143 -3.64 10.71 2.18
C VAL A 143 -4.73 11.76 2.18
N TYR A 144 -4.48 12.89 2.80
CA TYR A 144 -5.37 14.04 2.86
C TYR A 144 -5.00 15.13 1.85
N GLU A 145 -5.86 16.12 1.70
CA GLU A 145 -5.51 17.38 1.06
C GLU A 145 -4.26 18.00 1.70
N ASN A 146 -3.39 18.59 0.89
CA ASN A 146 -2.10 19.18 1.26
C ASN A 146 -0.96 18.19 1.56
N ASP A 147 -1.22 16.89 1.72
CA ASP A 147 -0.19 15.89 1.99
C ASP A 147 0.85 15.73 0.87
N ASP A 148 0.53 16.15 -0.36
CA ASP A 148 1.42 16.08 -1.54
C ASP A 148 1.45 17.37 -2.37
N ASP A 149 0.92 18.49 -1.82
CA ASP A 149 0.73 19.75 -2.57
C ASP A 149 1.97 20.67 -2.54
N TYR A 150 2.98 20.34 -1.74
CA TYR A 150 4.21 21.13 -1.68
C TYR A 150 5.02 21.01 -2.98
N GLY A 151 5.34 22.15 -3.61
CA GLY A 151 6.02 22.20 -4.92
C GLY A 151 7.51 22.54 -4.87
N GLY A 152 8.06 22.81 -3.68
CA GLY A 152 9.46 23.16 -3.48
C GLY A 152 10.35 21.95 -3.17
N SER A 153 11.64 22.18 -2.94
CA SER A 153 12.54 21.16 -2.39
C SER A 153 12.19 20.87 -0.93
N GLU A 154 12.12 19.59 -0.56
CA GLU A 154 11.77 19.09 0.77
C GLU A 154 12.97 18.48 1.51
N GLU A 155 14.17 18.59 0.94
CA GLU A 155 15.42 17.99 1.48
C GLU A 155 15.75 18.51 2.88
N THR A 156 15.43 19.78 3.17
CA THR A 156 15.70 20.44 4.45
C THR A 156 14.52 20.46 5.41
N LEU A 157 13.36 19.92 5.01
CA LEU A 157 12.18 19.86 5.86
C LEU A 157 12.28 18.72 6.87
N ASP A 158 11.73 18.96 8.06
CA ASP A 158 11.49 17.91 9.04
C ASP A 158 10.56 16.82 8.46
N GLU A 159 10.74 15.55 8.85
CA GLU A 159 9.95 14.43 8.33
C GLU A 159 8.43 14.62 8.51
N SER A 160 8.01 15.30 9.57
CA SER A 160 6.59 15.62 9.83
C SER A 160 6.01 16.64 8.84
N GLN A 161 6.86 17.39 8.15
CA GLN A 161 6.49 18.42 7.16
C GLN A 161 6.69 17.95 5.72
N GLN A 162 7.20 16.74 5.53
CA GLN A 162 7.46 16.17 4.21
C GLN A 162 6.19 15.58 3.62
N SER A 163 6.06 15.77 2.31
CA SER A 163 5.02 15.13 1.52
C SER A 163 5.10 13.62 1.61
N VAL A 164 3.97 12.95 1.42
CA VAL A 164 3.90 11.49 1.39
C VAL A 164 4.85 10.93 0.33
N SER A 165 4.89 11.57 -0.83
CA SER A 165 5.79 11.20 -1.93
C SER A 165 7.27 11.34 -1.56
N GLN A 166 7.64 12.36 -0.77
CA GLN A 166 9.02 12.55 -0.33
C GLN A 166 9.43 11.51 0.71
N ARG A 167 8.57 11.24 1.69
CA ARG A 167 8.80 10.21 2.72
C ARG A 167 8.93 8.83 2.09
N LEU A 168 8.13 8.54 1.06
CA LEU A 168 8.26 7.31 0.28
C LEU A 168 9.55 7.28 -0.54
N ALA A 169 9.95 8.38 -1.18
CA ALA A 169 11.21 8.45 -1.92
C ALA A 169 12.42 8.13 -1.02
N LYS A 170 12.47 8.72 0.18
CA LYS A 170 13.49 8.42 1.19
C LYS A 170 13.50 6.95 1.61
N PHE A 171 12.33 6.38 1.89
CA PHE A 171 12.21 4.96 2.23
C PHE A 171 12.74 4.03 1.12
N PHE A 172 12.40 4.31 -0.14
CA PHE A 172 12.90 3.47 -1.24
C PHE A 172 14.39 3.64 -1.49
N ASN A 173 14.93 4.85 -1.28
CA ASN A 173 16.37 5.08 -1.36
C ASN A 173 17.11 4.33 -0.22
N SER A 174 16.58 4.35 1.01
CA SER A 174 17.23 3.63 2.12
C SER A 174 17.28 2.12 1.89
N ILE A 175 16.23 1.53 1.29
CA ILE A 175 16.25 0.11 0.91
C ILE A 175 17.33 -0.19 -0.16
N GLN A 176 17.54 0.72 -1.11
CA GLN A 176 18.58 0.54 -2.13
C GLN A 176 19.99 0.64 -1.53
N GLU A 177 20.21 1.59 -0.62
CA GLU A 177 21.48 1.77 0.08
C GLU A 177 21.84 0.55 0.94
N ASP A 178 20.87 0.00 1.69
CA ASP A 178 21.05 -1.22 2.48
C ASP A 178 21.35 -2.45 1.59
N GLY A 179 20.76 -2.51 0.38
CA GLY A 179 21.01 -3.57 -0.59
C GLY A 179 22.39 -3.52 -1.26
N HIS A 180 23.12 -2.42 -1.13
CA HIS A 180 24.50 -2.28 -1.61
C HIS A 180 25.55 -2.61 -0.54
N VAL A 181 25.13 -2.92 0.70
CA VAL A 181 26.00 -3.42 1.78
C VAL A 181 25.75 -4.93 1.96
N SER A 182 26.15 -5.73 0.98
CA SER A 182 26.23 -7.20 1.08
C SER A 182 27.28 -7.76 0.13
#